data_AF-A0A934DX16-F1
#
_entry.id   AF-A0A934DX16-F1
#
_cell.length_a   1.000
_cell.length_b   1.000
_cell.length_c   1.000
_cell.angle_alpha   90.00
_cell.angle_beta   90.00
_cell.angle_gamma   90.00
#
_symmetry.space_group_name_H-M   'P 1'
#
loop_
_entity.id
_entity.type
_entity.pdbx_description
1 polymer ?
#
loop_
_entity_poly.entity_id
_entity_poly.type
_entity_poly.pdbx_seq_one_letter_code
_entity_poly.pdbx_strand_id
1 'polypeptide(L)'
;MRLSHFICAIAACPVVFGCSSSPEQQDEPVATATQALSCDDGNVCTTDIGTYPYCIHTNPCADTNACTNDICTPGGRLGYTCSHPYVTNGTACNDSNACTQTDTCQNGLCTGSNPVVCTPLDQCHIAGTCNTSTGVCSNPAKSNGTPCNDSNACTQTDTCQTGICSGSNPVVCTALDQCHLAGTCITSTGVCTNPFKTNGTPCDDGNPATPTDTCQNGMCVGSSP
;
A
#
# COMPACT_ATOMS: atom_id res chain seq x y z
N MET A 1 -75.85 34.40 18.79
CA MET A 1 -75.42 35.78 19.15
C MET A 1 -73.90 35.80 19.00
N ARG A 2 -73.25 36.57 18.13
CA ARG A 2 -73.58 37.88 17.57
C ARG A 2 -73.29 37.93 16.07
N LEU A 3 -74.20 38.63 15.40
CA LEU A 3 -74.15 39.11 14.02
C LEU A 3 -73.22 40.34 13.98
N SER A 4 -72.39 40.51 12.97
CA SER A 4 -71.75 41.80 12.69
C SER A 4 -71.71 42.04 11.18
N HIS A 5 -72.53 43.00 10.79
CA HIS A 5 -72.78 43.52 9.47
C HIS A 5 -71.55 44.26 8.93
N PHE A 6 -71.18 44.04 7.67
CA PHE A 6 -70.47 45.04 6.88
C PHE A 6 -71.36 45.51 5.74
N ILE A 7 -71.66 46.80 5.83
CA ILE A 7 -72.51 47.58 4.93
C ILE A 7 -71.71 47.89 3.67
N CYS A 8 -72.30 47.58 2.52
CA CYS A 8 -71.84 47.96 1.19
C CYS A 8 -72.06 49.47 1.00
N ALA A 9 -70.99 50.23 0.77
CA ALA A 9 -71.08 51.62 0.35
C ALA A 9 -70.70 51.73 -1.14
N ILE A 10 -71.70 52.19 -1.88
CA ILE A 10 -71.77 52.39 -3.32
C ILE A 10 -70.96 53.64 -3.68
N ALA A 11 -70.08 53.55 -4.67
CA ALA A 11 -69.62 54.72 -5.43
C ALA A 11 -69.53 54.33 -6.91
N ALA A 12 -70.39 54.96 -7.69
CA ALA A 12 -70.62 54.76 -9.11
C ALA A 12 -69.51 55.38 -9.97
N CYS A 13 -69.21 54.75 -11.11
CA CYS A 13 -68.85 55.43 -12.35
C CYS A 13 -69.36 54.60 -13.54
N PRO A 14 -69.89 55.22 -14.62
CA PRO A 14 -71.05 54.71 -15.34
C PRO A 14 -70.74 53.87 -16.59
N VAL A 15 -71.69 52.98 -16.84
CA VAL A 15 -72.12 52.29 -18.07
C VAL A 15 -71.58 52.78 -19.43
N VAL A 16 -71.03 51.84 -20.21
CA VAL A 16 -71.49 51.55 -21.59
C VAL A 16 -71.51 50.02 -21.81
N PHE A 17 -72.72 49.50 -22.03
CA PHE A 17 -73.17 48.28 -22.75
C PHE A 17 -72.12 47.27 -23.26
N GLY A 18 -72.23 45.95 -23.08
CA GLY A 18 -73.35 45.13 -22.61
C GLY A 18 -72.96 43.65 -22.44
N CYS A 19 -73.73 42.95 -21.61
CA CYS A 19 -73.64 41.51 -21.34
C CYS A 19 -74.66 40.72 -22.18
N SER A 20 -74.18 39.63 -22.79
CA SER A 20 -74.90 38.37 -23.12
C SER A 20 -73.79 37.39 -23.50
N SER A 21 -73.67 36.14 -23.03
CA SER A 21 -74.54 35.28 -22.24
C SER A 21 -73.74 34.04 -21.82
N SER A 22 -74.12 33.47 -20.68
CA SER A 22 -74.01 32.06 -20.27
C SER A 22 -72.90 31.66 -19.27
N PRO A 23 -73.29 31.04 -18.14
CA PRO A 23 -72.42 30.40 -17.16
C PRO A 23 -72.26 28.91 -17.48
N GLU A 24 -71.11 28.32 -17.18
CA GLU A 24 -71.00 26.92 -16.73
C GLU A 24 -69.56 26.66 -16.26
N GLN A 25 -69.44 26.28 -14.99
CA GLN A 25 -68.24 25.68 -14.42
C GLN A 25 -68.07 24.27 -15.00
N GLN A 26 -66.87 23.92 -15.47
CA GLN A 26 -66.35 22.55 -15.40
C GLN A 26 -64.83 22.60 -15.17
N ASP A 27 -64.45 22.14 -13.98
CA ASP A 27 -63.29 21.29 -13.65
C ASP A 27 -61.88 21.71 -14.10
N GLU A 28 -61.11 22.20 -13.11
CA GLU A 28 -59.77 21.71 -12.68
C GLU A 28 -58.55 21.78 -13.66
N PRO A 29 -57.29 21.97 -13.18
CA PRO A 29 -56.82 21.47 -11.90
C PRO A 29 -56.15 22.47 -10.93
N VAL A 30 -56.56 22.30 -9.68
CA VAL A 30 -55.78 22.30 -8.44
C VAL A 30 -54.28 22.13 -8.66
N ALA A 31 -53.53 23.02 -8.01
CA ALA A 31 -52.10 22.86 -7.78
C ALA A 31 -51.83 21.63 -6.90
N THR A 32 -51.75 20.46 -7.51
CA THR A 32 -51.10 19.27 -6.94
C THR A 32 -50.12 18.71 -7.95
N ALA A 33 -49.05 19.45 -8.20
CA ALA A 33 -47.82 18.83 -8.67
C ALA A 33 -46.97 18.52 -7.45
N THR A 34 -47.03 17.27 -6.95
CA THR A 34 -45.76 16.61 -6.63
C THR A 34 -45.00 16.50 -7.94
N GLN A 35 -44.43 17.63 -8.38
CA GLN A 35 -43.47 17.67 -9.46
C GLN A 35 -42.32 16.83 -8.92
N ALA A 36 -42.14 15.62 -9.46
CA ALA A 36 -40.85 14.98 -9.35
C ALA A 36 -39.87 16.04 -9.85
N LEU A 37 -39.07 16.59 -8.94
CA LEU A 37 -38.06 17.58 -9.26
C LEU A 37 -37.10 16.89 -10.22
N SER A 38 -37.37 17.07 -11.52
CA SER A 38 -36.65 16.43 -12.59
C SER A 38 -35.19 16.80 -12.46
N CYS A 39 -34.32 15.81 -12.67
CA CYS A 39 -32.89 16.01 -12.61
C CYS A 39 -32.31 16.63 -13.89
N ASP A 40 -33.16 16.67 -14.93
CA ASP A 40 -32.84 17.24 -16.24
C ASP A 40 -32.37 18.69 -16.10
N ASP A 41 -31.10 18.93 -16.42
CA ASP A 41 -30.50 20.27 -16.46
C ASP A 41 -30.62 20.93 -17.83
N GLY A 42 -31.30 20.27 -18.78
CA GLY A 42 -31.44 20.70 -20.16
C GLY A 42 -30.17 20.55 -20.99
N ASN A 43 -29.12 19.93 -20.46
CA ASN A 43 -27.89 19.66 -21.18
C ASN A 43 -27.93 18.26 -21.80
N VAL A 44 -28.16 18.19 -23.11
CA VAL A 44 -28.15 16.92 -23.85
C VAL A 44 -26.80 16.17 -23.80
N CYS A 45 -25.73 16.86 -23.37
CA CYS A 45 -24.41 16.31 -23.13
C CYS A 45 -24.17 15.88 -21.68
N THR A 46 -25.23 15.69 -20.90
CA THR A 46 -25.21 14.98 -19.62
C THR A 46 -26.26 13.87 -19.62
N THR A 47 -25.98 12.81 -18.89
CA THR A 47 -27.00 11.85 -18.47
C THR A 47 -27.41 12.21 -17.07
N ASP A 48 -28.68 12.53 -16.90
CA ASP A 48 -29.19 13.04 -15.64
C ASP A 48 -29.84 11.90 -14.86
N ILE A 49 -29.22 11.55 -13.74
CA ILE A 49 -29.61 10.41 -12.92
C ILE A 49 -30.03 10.92 -11.54
N GLY A 50 -31.20 10.46 -11.10
CA GLY A 50 -31.73 10.70 -9.76
C GLY A 50 -32.89 11.69 -9.74
N THR A 51 -33.14 12.24 -8.56
CA THR A 51 -34.17 13.24 -8.29
C THR A 51 -33.61 14.23 -7.27
N TYR A 52 -34.09 15.47 -7.29
CA TYR A 52 -33.63 16.48 -6.33
C TYR A 52 -33.82 16.02 -4.87
N PRO A 53 -32.87 16.32 -3.96
CA PRO A 53 -31.63 17.08 -4.15
C PRO A 53 -30.42 16.25 -4.61
N TYR A 54 -30.59 14.97 -4.90
CA TYR A 54 -29.52 14.03 -5.25
C TYR A 54 -29.45 13.83 -6.77
N CYS A 55 -28.99 14.88 -7.45
CA CYS A 55 -28.81 14.88 -8.89
C CYS A 55 -27.36 14.62 -9.29
N ILE A 56 -27.18 13.73 -10.26
CA ILE A 56 -25.88 13.40 -10.83
C ILE A 56 -25.95 13.59 -12.34
N HIS A 57 -25.10 14.48 -12.85
CA HIS A 57 -24.94 14.79 -14.26
C HIS A 57 -23.62 14.17 -14.75
N THR A 58 -23.67 13.10 -15.53
CA THR A 58 -22.47 12.44 -16.06
C THR A 58 -22.29 12.70 -17.55
N ASN A 59 -21.05 12.87 -18.01
CA ASN A 59 -20.77 12.99 -19.45
C ASN A 59 -21.06 11.64 -20.14
N PRO A 60 -22.03 11.54 -21.07
CA PRO A 60 -22.36 10.30 -21.76
C PRO A 60 -21.24 9.81 -22.69
N CYS A 61 -20.29 10.67 -23.04
CA CYS A 61 -19.17 10.33 -23.90
C CYS A 61 -17.94 9.78 -23.14
N ALA A 62 -17.97 9.75 -21.80
CA ALA A 62 -16.83 9.28 -21.00
C ALA A 62 -16.45 7.83 -21.34
N ASP A 63 -15.25 7.62 -21.88
CA ASP A 63 -14.75 6.29 -22.28
C ASP A 63 -13.77 5.66 -21.28
N THR A 64 -13.51 6.34 -20.16
CA THR A 64 -12.56 5.98 -19.09
C THR A 64 -11.09 5.97 -19.50
N ASN A 65 -10.75 6.36 -20.73
CA ASN A 65 -9.40 6.50 -21.19
C ASN A 65 -8.87 7.91 -20.93
N ALA A 66 -7.97 8.04 -19.96
CA ALA A 66 -7.34 9.33 -19.63
C ALA A 66 -6.52 9.95 -20.78
N CYS A 67 -6.25 9.18 -21.85
CA CYS A 67 -5.48 9.62 -23.00
C CYS A 67 -6.32 10.10 -24.18
N THR A 68 -7.64 10.20 -24.02
CA THR A 68 -8.58 10.80 -24.95
C THR A 68 -9.35 11.91 -24.24
N ASN A 69 -9.72 12.96 -24.98
CA ASN A 69 -10.68 13.94 -24.47
C ASN A 69 -12.10 13.46 -24.78
N ASP A 70 -13.01 13.51 -23.80
CA ASP A 70 -14.40 13.13 -23.99
C ASP A 70 -15.25 14.30 -24.48
N ILE A 71 -15.25 14.55 -25.80
CA ILE A 71 -15.98 15.66 -26.38
C ILE A 71 -17.39 15.23 -26.75
N CYS A 72 -18.38 15.81 -26.07
CA CYS A 72 -19.78 15.74 -26.47
C CYS A 72 -20.16 16.98 -27.30
N THR A 73 -20.76 16.75 -28.46
CA THR A 73 -21.32 17.81 -29.32
C THR A 73 -22.82 17.58 -29.49
N PRO A 74 -23.70 18.54 -29.15
CA PRO A 74 -25.13 18.45 -29.40
C PRO A 74 -25.45 18.24 -30.90
N GLY A 75 -26.39 17.35 -31.19
CA GLY A 75 -26.84 17.01 -32.55
C GLY A 75 -26.73 15.51 -32.88
N GLY A 76 -27.06 15.13 -34.11
CA GLY A 76 -27.03 13.72 -34.53
C GLY A 76 -28.25 12.91 -34.10
N ARG A 77 -28.22 11.59 -34.34
CA ARG A 77 -29.39 10.70 -34.19
C ARG A 77 -29.86 10.56 -32.74
N LEU A 78 -28.95 10.63 -31.78
CA LEU A 78 -29.24 10.47 -30.35
C LEU A 78 -29.42 11.80 -29.60
N GLY A 79 -29.39 12.94 -30.31
CA GLY A 79 -29.36 14.27 -29.69
C GLY A 79 -27.95 14.78 -29.34
N TYR A 80 -26.94 13.90 -29.35
CA TYR A 80 -25.52 14.25 -29.30
C TYR A 80 -24.65 13.30 -30.15
N THR A 81 -23.39 13.71 -30.39
CA THR A 81 -22.31 12.90 -30.97
C THR A 81 -21.06 12.96 -30.09
N CYS A 82 -20.36 11.84 -29.95
CA CYS A 82 -19.11 11.75 -29.18
C CYS A 82 -17.88 11.74 -30.08
N SER A 83 -16.80 12.38 -29.63
CA SER A 83 -15.48 12.34 -30.24
C SER A 83 -14.39 12.20 -29.17
N HIS A 84 -13.38 11.38 -29.46
CA HIS A 84 -12.30 11.01 -28.54
C HIS A 84 -10.92 11.35 -29.12
N PRO A 85 -10.59 12.63 -29.39
CA PRO A 85 -9.27 12.98 -29.89
C PRO A 85 -8.21 12.70 -28.82
N TYR A 86 -7.03 12.24 -29.26
CA TYR A 86 -5.91 11.98 -28.35
C TYR A 86 -5.48 13.26 -27.62
N VAL A 87 -5.15 13.11 -26.35
CA VAL A 87 -4.43 14.15 -25.61
C VAL A 87 -2.99 14.26 -26.12
N THR A 88 -2.29 15.32 -25.70
CA THR A 88 -0.88 15.52 -26.10
C THR A 88 0.00 14.39 -25.57
N ASN A 89 0.91 13.88 -26.40
CA ASN A 89 1.88 12.86 -25.95
C ASN A 89 2.71 13.38 -24.77
N GLY A 90 2.94 12.52 -23.78
CA GLY A 90 3.60 12.91 -22.52
C GLY A 90 2.67 13.42 -21.43
N THR A 91 1.36 13.60 -21.72
CA THR A 91 0.36 13.89 -20.68
C THR A 91 0.34 12.76 -19.66
N ALA A 92 0.33 13.08 -18.36
CA ALA A 92 0.27 12.08 -17.29
C ALA A 92 -1.04 11.30 -17.34
N CYS A 93 -0.95 10.00 -17.12
CA CYS A 93 -2.09 9.08 -17.02
C CYS A 93 -1.77 7.99 -16.01
N ASN A 94 -2.59 6.93 -15.94
CA ASN A 94 -2.30 5.74 -15.13
C ASN A 94 -2.57 4.50 -15.98
N ASP A 95 -1.56 3.67 -16.21
CA ASP A 95 -1.66 2.47 -17.04
C ASP A 95 -2.16 1.23 -16.26
N SER A 96 -2.52 1.44 -14.99
CA SER A 96 -2.93 0.43 -14.02
C SER A 96 -1.86 -0.62 -13.69
N ASN A 97 -0.59 -0.35 -14.03
CA ASN A 97 0.55 -1.18 -13.68
C ASN A 97 1.39 -0.49 -12.60
N ALA A 98 1.23 -0.92 -11.35
CA ALA A 98 2.01 -0.40 -10.23
C ALA A 98 3.53 -0.71 -10.32
N CYS A 99 3.98 -1.48 -11.32
CA CYS A 99 5.39 -1.71 -11.60
C CYS A 99 6.00 -0.71 -12.58
N THR A 100 5.27 0.31 -13.02
CA THR A 100 5.83 1.47 -13.73
C THR A 100 5.82 2.69 -12.82
N GLN A 101 6.89 3.47 -12.85
CA GLN A 101 7.04 4.63 -11.95
C GLN A 101 6.50 5.91 -12.58
N THR A 102 6.38 5.94 -13.92
CA THR A 102 5.90 7.09 -14.67
C THR A 102 5.06 6.65 -15.85
N ASP A 103 3.82 7.10 -15.91
CA ASP A 103 2.89 6.74 -16.98
C ASP A 103 2.52 7.98 -17.79
N THR A 104 2.60 7.84 -19.12
CA THR A 104 2.29 8.93 -20.04
C THR A 104 1.49 8.45 -21.24
N CYS A 105 0.62 9.32 -21.72
CA CYS A 105 -0.13 9.10 -22.94
C CYS A 105 0.81 9.11 -24.14
N GLN A 106 0.71 8.08 -24.98
CA GLN A 106 1.40 7.95 -26.25
C GLN A 106 0.41 7.47 -27.29
N ASN A 107 0.07 8.33 -28.25
CA ASN A 107 -0.87 8.04 -29.34
C ASN A 107 -2.23 7.49 -28.84
N GLY A 108 -2.78 8.14 -27.82
CA GLY A 108 -4.10 7.77 -27.25
C GLY A 108 -4.10 6.59 -26.28
N LEU A 109 -2.93 5.99 -25.99
CA LEU A 109 -2.79 4.91 -25.01
C LEU A 109 -1.97 5.38 -23.82
N CYS A 110 -2.39 5.00 -22.62
CA CYS A 110 -1.56 5.21 -21.45
C CYS A 110 -0.44 4.17 -21.40
N THR A 111 0.81 4.63 -21.37
CA THR A 111 1.99 3.75 -21.37
C THR A 111 2.86 4.04 -20.16
N GLY A 112 3.09 3.01 -19.35
CA GLY A 112 4.02 3.08 -18.25
C GLY A 112 5.48 2.93 -18.69
N SER A 113 6.35 3.58 -17.93
CA SER A 113 7.79 3.63 -18.15
C SER A 113 8.54 3.62 -16.82
N ASN A 114 9.87 3.51 -16.88
CA ASN A 114 10.73 3.41 -15.70
C ASN A 114 10.29 2.26 -14.75
N PRO A 115 10.46 0.99 -15.18
CA PRO A 115 9.94 -0.15 -14.45
C PRO A 115 10.59 -0.30 -13.06
N VAL A 116 9.83 -0.76 -12.09
CA VAL A 116 10.32 -1.13 -10.75
C VAL A 116 11.32 -2.28 -10.87
N VAL A 117 12.53 -2.05 -10.38
CA VAL A 117 13.61 -3.04 -10.37
C VAL A 117 13.68 -3.70 -9.00
N CYS A 118 13.39 -4.99 -8.95
CA CYS A 118 13.47 -5.78 -7.73
C CYS A 118 14.87 -6.37 -7.56
N THR A 119 15.57 -5.98 -6.50
CA THR A 119 16.88 -6.55 -6.15
C THR A 119 16.73 -7.69 -5.14
N PRO A 120 17.73 -8.60 -5.02
CA PRO A 120 17.79 -9.52 -3.89
C PRO A 120 17.65 -8.80 -2.54
N LEU A 121 16.86 -9.36 -1.63
CA LEU A 121 16.67 -8.79 -0.28
C LEU A 121 17.96 -8.86 0.55
N ASP A 122 18.66 -9.99 0.48
CA ASP A 122 19.90 -10.26 1.21
C ASP A 122 20.70 -11.37 0.50
N GLN A 123 21.73 -11.90 1.17
CA GLN A 123 22.59 -12.97 0.65
C GLN A 123 21.84 -14.27 0.33
N CYS A 124 20.67 -14.50 0.92
CA CYS A 124 19.85 -15.70 0.83
C CYS A 124 18.57 -15.56 0.00
N HIS A 125 18.39 -14.43 -0.69
CA HIS A 125 17.30 -14.22 -1.64
C HIS A 125 17.83 -13.96 -3.05
N ILE A 126 17.03 -14.24 -4.08
CA ILE A 126 17.31 -13.79 -5.46
C ILE A 126 16.46 -12.56 -5.78
N ALA A 127 16.73 -11.92 -6.90
CA ALA A 127 15.91 -10.82 -7.40
C ALA A 127 14.46 -11.29 -7.56
N GLY A 128 13.53 -10.51 -7.01
CA GLY A 128 12.11 -10.77 -7.13
C GLY A 128 11.51 -10.32 -8.46
N THR A 129 10.20 -10.47 -8.54
CA THR A 129 9.36 -9.90 -9.59
C THR A 129 8.42 -8.89 -8.93
N CYS A 130 8.22 -7.74 -9.57
CA CYS A 130 7.24 -6.76 -9.13
C CYS A 130 5.81 -7.26 -9.43
N ASN A 131 4.90 -7.12 -8.47
CA ASN A 131 3.48 -7.38 -8.65
C ASN A 131 2.79 -6.18 -9.31
N THR A 132 2.24 -6.35 -10.52
CA THR A 132 1.66 -5.25 -11.32
C THR A 132 0.45 -4.58 -10.68
N SER A 133 -0.21 -5.21 -9.71
CA SER A 133 -1.36 -4.61 -9.01
C SER A 133 -0.97 -3.84 -7.75
N THR A 134 0.19 -4.13 -7.15
CA THR A 134 0.59 -3.55 -5.86
C THR A 134 1.92 -2.80 -5.88
N GLY A 135 2.75 -2.99 -6.91
CA GLY A 135 4.10 -2.43 -7.00
C GLY A 135 5.11 -3.11 -6.07
N VAL A 136 4.70 -4.15 -5.33
CA VAL A 136 5.53 -4.81 -4.33
C VAL A 136 6.39 -5.90 -5.00
N CYS A 137 7.69 -5.89 -4.69
CA CYS A 137 8.62 -6.93 -5.09
C CYS A 137 8.44 -8.21 -4.25
N SER A 138 8.43 -9.37 -4.92
CA SER A 138 8.56 -10.66 -4.24
C SER A 138 9.99 -10.86 -3.69
N ASN A 139 10.15 -11.73 -2.69
CA ASN A 139 11.46 -12.08 -2.11
C ASN A 139 11.67 -13.61 -2.14
N PRO A 140 11.89 -14.21 -3.32
CA PRO A 140 12.17 -15.64 -3.42
C PRO A 140 13.50 -16.02 -2.77
N ALA A 141 13.48 -17.05 -1.93
CA ALA A 141 14.68 -17.60 -1.30
C ALA A 141 15.60 -18.28 -2.33
N LYS A 142 16.92 -18.16 -2.14
CA LYS A 142 17.92 -19.01 -2.80
C LYS A 142 17.75 -20.46 -2.36
N SER A 143 18.34 -21.38 -3.13
CA SER A 143 18.40 -22.79 -2.77
C SER A 143 19.09 -23.01 -1.42
N ASN A 144 18.59 -23.96 -0.65
CA ASN A 144 19.24 -24.39 0.59
C ASN A 144 20.69 -24.83 0.32
N GLY A 145 21.59 -24.52 1.25
CA GLY A 145 23.02 -24.81 1.12
C GLY A 145 23.81 -23.75 0.33
N THR A 146 23.17 -22.71 -0.19
CA THR A 146 23.90 -21.58 -0.82
C THR A 146 24.79 -20.90 0.24
N PRO A 147 26.08 -20.64 -0.04
CA PRO A 147 26.95 -19.95 0.90
C PRO A 147 26.43 -18.55 1.26
N CYS A 148 26.52 -18.19 2.52
CA CYS A 148 26.22 -16.86 3.05
C CYS A 148 27.14 -16.58 4.25
N ASN A 149 26.93 -15.48 4.96
CA ASN A 149 27.63 -15.15 6.20
C ASN A 149 26.60 -14.72 7.26
N ASP A 150 26.50 -15.46 8.36
CA ASP A 150 25.53 -15.21 9.44
C ASP A 150 26.04 -14.19 10.49
N SER A 151 27.24 -13.66 10.26
CA SER A 151 27.98 -12.72 11.12
C SER A 151 28.41 -13.31 12.47
N ASN A 152 28.39 -14.64 12.63
CA ASN A 152 28.90 -15.34 13.79
C ASN A 152 30.22 -16.03 13.47
N ALA A 153 31.34 -15.48 13.91
CA ALA A 153 32.66 -16.08 13.71
C ALA A 153 32.86 -17.42 14.45
N CYS A 154 31.91 -17.84 15.30
CA CYS A 154 31.90 -19.14 15.95
C CYS A 154 31.21 -20.24 15.13
N THR A 155 30.68 -19.96 13.96
CA THR A 155 30.22 -20.97 13.00
C THR A 155 31.25 -21.11 11.88
N GLN A 156 31.53 -22.36 11.49
CA GLN A 156 32.57 -22.64 10.49
C GLN A 156 31.99 -22.75 9.08
N THR A 157 30.69 -22.98 8.97
CA THR A 157 29.99 -23.11 7.68
C THR A 157 28.64 -22.41 7.75
N ASP A 158 28.45 -21.40 6.93
CA ASP A 158 27.22 -20.63 6.86
C ASP A 158 26.51 -20.88 5.54
N THR A 159 25.24 -21.27 5.64
CA THR A 159 24.43 -21.55 4.45
C THR A 159 23.01 -21.04 4.59
N CYS A 160 22.44 -20.65 3.46
CA CYS A 160 21.03 -20.31 3.39
C CYS A 160 20.18 -21.54 3.67
N GLN A 161 19.20 -21.39 4.56
CA GLN A 161 18.16 -22.36 4.88
C GLN A 161 16.83 -21.64 4.88
N THR A 162 15.96 -21.94 3.91
CA THR A 162 14.63 -21.34 3.79
C THR A 162 14.65 -19.79 3.80
N GLY A 163 15.63 -19.18 3.12
CA GLY A 163 15.79 -17.72 3.05
C GLY A 163 16.55 -17.09 4.22
N ILE A 164 16.94 -17.86 5.24
CA ILE A 164 17.71 -17.37 6.40
C ILE A 164 19.15 -17.84 6.26
N CYS A 165 20.11 -16.94 6.49
CA CYS A 165 21.50 -17.36 6.62
C CYS A 165 21.74 -17.97 8.00
N SER A 166 22.09 -19.25 8.03
CA SER A 166 22.30 -20.01 9.28
C SER A 166 23.70 -20.59 9.30
N GLY A 167 24.46 -20.26 10.35
CA GLY A 167 25.72 -20.91 10.63
C GLY A 167 25.57 -22.29 11.24
N SER A 168 26.54 -23.14 10.94
CA SER A 168 26.64 -24.53 11.39
C SER A 168 28.08 -24.88 11.71
N ASN A 169 28.30 -26.09 12.23
CA ASN A 169 29.62 -26.57 12.65
C ASN A 169 30.30 -25.61 13.65
N PRO A 170 29.77 -25.48 14.88
CA PRO A 170 30.25 -24.51 15.84
C PRO A 170 31.70 -24.78 16.26
N VAL A 171 32.47 -23.70 16.50
CA VAL A 171 33.81 -23.77 17.07
C VAL A 171 33.75 -24.42 18.46
N VAL A 172 34.52 -25.49 18.64
CA VAL A 172 34.62 -26.21 19.91
C VAL A 172 35.84 -25.72 20.67
N CYS A 173 35.61 -25.09 21.82
CA CYS A 173 36.67 -24.61 22.70
C CYS A 173 36.97 -25.63 23.78
N THR A 174 38.11 -26.31 23.66
CA THR A 174 38.60 -27.23 24.70
C THR A 174 39.38 -26.49 25.77
N ALA A 175 39.65 -27.15 26.90
CA ALA A 175 40.60 -26.62 27.88
C ALA A 175 41.99 -26.47 27.22
N LEU A 176 42.66 -25.36 27.48
CA LEU A 176 44.00 -25.07 26.95
C LEU A 176 45.04 -26.04 27.51
N ASP A 177 44.95 -26.34 28.81
CA ASP A 177 45.82 -27.23 29.53
C ASP A 177 45.13 -27.74 30.82
N GLN A 178 45.90 -28.38 31.71
CA GLN A 178 45.41 -28.92 32.99
C GLN A 178 44.83 -27.86 33.94
N CYS A 179 45.20 -26.58 33.79
CA CYS A 179 44.82 -25.46 34.64
C CYS A 179 43.82 -24.48 34.02
N HIS A 180 43.31 -24.78 32.83
CA HIS A 180 42.23 -24.04 32.19
C HIS A 180 40.95 -24.88 32.08
N LEU A 181 39.81 -24.21 32.11
CA LEU A 181 38.51 -24.80 31.77
C LEU A 181 38.30 -24.73 30.24
N ALA A 182 37.35 -25.52 29.75
CA ALA A 182 36.85 -25.34 28.38
C ALA A 182 36.31 -23.92 28.20
N GLY A 183 36.76 -23.25 27.14
CA GLY A 183 36.37 -21.89 26.82
C GLY A 183 34.97 -21.76 26.24
N THR A 184 34.53 -20.52 26.04
CA THR A 184 33.45 -20.17 25.11
C THR A 184 34.05 -19.45 23.90
N CYS A 185 33.44 -19.66 22.74
CA CYS A 185 33.85 -18.95 21.53
C CYS A 185 33.25 -17.54 21.53
N ILE A 186 34.05 -16.54 21.19
CA ILE A 186 33.65 -15.14 21.05
C ILE A 186 33.07 -14.92 19.65
N THR A 187 31.77 -14.64 19.55
CA THR A 187 31.04 -14.58 18.26
C THR A 187 31.56 -13.52 17.29
N SER A 188 32.21 -12.47 17.76
CA SER A 188 32.78 -11.43 16.91
C SER A 188 34.17 -11.75 16.35
N THR A 189 34.90 -12.69 16.96
CA THR A 189 36.30 -12.98 16.58
C THR A 189 36.57 -14.44 16.26
N GLY A 190 35.69 -15.37 16.66
CA GLY A 190 35.90 -16.81 16.53
C GLY A 190 36.93 -17.36 17.53
N VAL A 191 37.44 -16.53 18.44
CA VAL A 191 38.49 -16.90 19.39
C VAL A 191 37.88 -17.51 20.65
N CYS A 192 38.48 -18.59 21.14
CA CYS A 192 38.12 -19.21 22.42
C CYS A 192 38.66 -18.41 23.60
N THR A 193 37.83 -18.16 24.62
CA THR A 193 38.30 -17.69 25.93
C THR A 193 39.08 -18.79 26.64
N ASN A 194 40.04 -18.44 27.50
CA ASN A 194 40.79 -19.41 28.31
C ASN A 194 40.59 -19.14 29.82
N PRO A 195 39.42 -19.47 30.41
CA PRO A 195 39.18 -19.29 31.83
C PRO A 195 40.04 -20.23 32.69
N PHE A 196 40.60 -19.72 33.77
CA PHE A 196 41.39 -20.52 34.71
C PHE A 196 40.50 -21.48 35.52
N LYS A 197 41.04 -22.65 35.85
CA LYS A 197 40.50 -23.48 36.93
C LYS A 197 40.74 -22.80 38.28
N THR A 198 39.97 -23.19 39.29
CA THR A 198 40.14 -22.70 40.67
C THR A 198 41.57 -22.96 41.16
N ASN A 199 42.15 -21.97 41.83
CA ASN A 199 43.46 -22.13 42.47
C ASN A 199 43.46 -23.32 43.44
N GLY A 200 44.52 -24.12 43.44
CA GLY A 200 44.62 -25.36 44.21
C GLY A 200 44.12 -26.61 43.49
N THR A 201 43.56 -26.49 42.27
CA THR A 201 43.20 -27.67 41.46
C THR A 201 44.45 -28.51 41.17
N PRO A 202 44.45 -29.84 41.39
CA PRO A 202 45.60 -30.68 41.08
C PRO A 202 45.98 -30.61 39.61
N CYS A 203 47.27 -30.58 39.35
CA CYS A 203 47.87 -30.69 38.02
C CYS A 203 49.23 -31.39 38.13
N ASP A 204 49.93 -31.53 37.02
CA ASP A 204 51.31 -32.05 36.95
C ASP A 204 52.15 -31.08 36.11
N ASP A 205 53.18 -30.49 36.71
CA ASP A 205 54.09 -29.55 36.04
C ASP A 205 55.27 -30.26 35.32
N GLY A 206 55.32 -31.59 35.40
CA GLY A 206 56.35 -32.44 34.81
C GLY A 206 57.66 -32.47 35.58
N ASN A 207 57.77 -31.79 36.73
CA ASN A 207 58.97 -31.79 37.56
C ASN A 207 58.89 -32.86 38.67
N PRO A 208 59.72 -33.91 38.62
CA PRO A 208 59.68 -34.97 39.63
C PRO A 208 60.14 -34.53 41.03
N ALA A 209 60.76 -33.36 41.18
CA ALA A 209 61.18 -32.82 42.48
C ALA A 209 60.05 -32.11 43.25
N THR A 210 58.89 -31.88 42.62
CA THR A 210 57.70 -31.28 43.22
C THR A 210 56.58 -32.33 43.26
N PRO A 211 56.40 -33.05 44.39
CA PRO A 211 55.44 -34.15 44.45
C PRO A 211 53.98 -33.70 44.56
N THR A 212 53.73 -32.40 44.76
CA THR A 212 52.40 -31.80 44.81
C THR A 212 52.37 -30.54 43.97
N ASP A 213 51.65 -30.61 42.84
CA ASP A 213 51.47 -29.49 41.94
C ASP A 213 50.01 -29.05 41.90
N THR A 214 49.82 -27.74 41.86
CA THR A 214 48.49 -27.14 41.83
C THR A 214 48.43 -25.97 40.89
N CYS A 215 47.23 -25.73 40.34
CA CYS A 215 46.98 -24.56 39.52
C CYS A 215 47.01 -23.29 40.37
N GLN A 216 47.74 -22.28 39.89
CA GLN A 216 47.80 -20.92 40.41
C GLN A 216 47.68 -19.95 39.23
N ASN A 217 46.55 -19.24 39.14
CA ASN A 217 46.28 -18.24 38.11
C ASN A 217 46.55 -18.75 36.67
N GLY A 218 46.10 -19.97 36.38
CA GLY A 218 46.24 -20.60 35.06
C GLY A 218 47.57 -21.33 34.81
N MET A 219 48.53 -21.26 35.73
CA MET A 219 49.79 -22.01 35.64
C MET A 219 49.78 -23.22 36.59
N CYS A 220 50.31 -24.36 36.14
CA CYS A 220 50.60 -25.46 37.05
C CYS A 220 51.92 -25.16 37.77
N VAL A 221 51.89 -25.10 39.10
CA VAL A 221 53.07 -24.85 39.91
C VAL A 221 53.28 -25.95 40.94
N GLY A 222 54.48 -26.53 40.94
CA GLY A 222 54.91 -27.46 41.96
C GLY A 222 55.33 -26.78 43.26
N SER A 223 55.00 -27.44 44.37
CA SER A 223 55.43 -27.05 45.72
C SER A 223 56.53 -27.98 46.20
N SER A 224 57.70 -27.41 46.52
CA SER A 224 58.76 -28.12 47.24
C SER A 224 58.48 -28.03 48.75
N PRO A 225 58.69 -29.11 49.52
CA PRO A 225 58.53 -29.10 50.98
C PRO A 225 59.54 -28.17 51.68
#